data_AF-A0A2T6AJU2-F1
#
_entry.id   AF-A0A2T6AJU2-F1
#
_cell.length_a   1.000
_cell.length_b   1.000
_cell.length_c   1.000
_cell.angle_alpha   90.00
_cell.angle_beta   90.00
_cell.angle_gamma   90.00
#
_symmetry.space_group_name_H-M   'P 1'
#
loop_
_entity.id
_entity.type
_entity.pdbx_description
1 polymer ?
#
loop_
_entity_poly.entity_id
_entity_poly.type
_entity_poly.pdbx_seq_one_letter_code
_entity_poly.pdbx_strand_id
1 'polypeptide(L)'
;MFKKIEVKKYVKQYFPSFVVNFLQKSKKKYWAELSHNDLDKLAYIYSCDKWGTHYYTPHYQKHFQQFKNEKVNLLEIGVGGYNDPSLGGASLKMWKQYFKKGKIYGLDIFDKSGIEEKRIKTFKASQTDLNLLNIFTKLKNGGIY
;
A
#
# COMPACT_ATOMS: atom_id res chain seq x y z
N MET A 1 26.19 15.17 18.52
CA MET A 1 25.34 14.15 17.85
C MET A 1 24.31 13.64 18.85
N PHE A 2 23.16 14.31 18.98
CA PHE A 2 22.07 13.87 19.87
C PHE A 2 21.56 12.50 19.39
N LYS A 3 21.59 11.50 20.27
CA LYS A 3 21.19 10.14 19.90
C LYS A 3 19.70 10.16 19.54
N LYS A 4 19.35 9.61 18.38
CA LYS A 4 17.98 9.50 17.81
C LYS A 4 16.93 8.93 18.79
N ILE A 5 17.39 8.24 19.84
CA ILE A 5 16.60 7.66 20.94
C ILE A 5 16.13 8.74 21.95
N GLU A 6 16.99 9.70 22.31
CA GLU A 6 16.65 10.74 23.29
C GLU A 6 15.56 11.66 22.74
N VAL A 7 15.69 12.12 21.49
CA VAL A 7 14.69 12.98 20.85
C VAL A 7 13.30 12.35 20.84
N LYS A 8 13.20 11.03 20.58
CA LYS A 8 11.90 10.31 20.60
C LYS A 8 11.26 10.27 21.99
N LYS A 9 12.06 10.15 23.04
CA LYS A 9 11.58 10.12 24.43
C LYS A 9 11.06 11.50 24.84
N TYR A 10 11.81 12.56 24.53
CA TYR A 10 11.42 13.95 24.80
C TYR A 10 10.15 14.33 24.04
N VAL A 11 10.06 14.07 22.73
CA VAL A 11 8.87 14.45 21.94
C VAL A 11 7.57 13.81 22.48
N LYS A 12 7.61 12.54 22.92
CA LYS A 12 6.42 11.90 23.51
C LYS A 12 6.05 12.42 24.90
N GLN A 13 7.00 13.00 25.63
CA GLN A 13 6.78 13.57 26.94
C GLN A 13 6.05 14.93 26.87
N TYR A 14 6.32 15.73 25.83
CA TYR A 14 5.78 17.09 25.71
C TYR A 14 4.59 17.22 24.74
N PHE A 15 4.35 16.23 23.87
CA PHE A 15 3.26 16.28 22.89
C PHE A 15 2.27 15.13 23.07
N PRO A 16 0.95 15.39 22.99
CA PRO A 16 -0.06 14.35 22.99
C PRO A 16 0.19 13.30 21.89
N SER A 17 -0.15 12.04 22.19
CA SER A 17 0.04 10.92 21.24
C SER A 17 -0.63 11.19 19.89
N PHE A 18 -1.80 11.86 19.88
CA PHE A 18 -2.48 12.31 18.67
C PHE A 18 -1.61 13.23 17.80
N VAL A 19 -0.94 14.23 18.39
CA VAL A 19 -0.05 15.16 17.65
C VAL A 19 1.15 14.41 17.09
N VAL A 20 1.76 13.54 17.90
CA VAL A 20 2.89 12.71 17.46
C VAL A 20 2.47 11.80 16.31
N ASN A 21 1.31 11.15 16.41
CA ASN A 21 0.78 10.28 15.37
C ASN A 21 0.42 11.06 14.10
N PHE A 22 -0.15 12.25 14.23
CA PHE A 22 -0.42 13.14 13.11
C PHE A 22 0.88 13.52 12.38
N LEU A 23 1.90 13.99 13.10
CA LEU A 23 3.20 14.34 12.52
C LEU A 23 3.87 13.16 11.84
N GLN A 24 3.83 11.97 12.44
CA GLN A 24 4.36 10.75 11.83
C GLN A 24 3.62 10.38 10.55
N LYS A 25 2.28 10.43 10.55
CA LYS A 25 1.46 10.18 9.36
C LYS A 25 1.75 11.21 8.25
N SER A 26 1.83 12.48 8.60
CA SER A 26 2.14 13.58 7.66
C SER A 26 3.53 13.43 7.07
N LYS A 27 4.54 13.12 7.90
CA LYS A 27 5.90 12.82 7.46
C LYS A 27 5.90 11.63 6.51
N LYS A 28 5.27 10.51 6.88
CA LYS A 28 5.17 9.30 6.05
C LYS A 28 4.58 9.62 4.67
N LYS A 29 3.48 10.37 4.63
CA LYS A 29 2.82 10.80 3.39
C LYS A 29 3.73 11.68 2.53
N TYR A 30 4.41 12.65 3.14
CA TYR A 30 5.35 13.53 2.45
C TYR A 30 6.49 12.76 1.79
N TRP A 31 7.14 11.86 2.53
CA TRP A 31 8.23 11.04 1.96
C TRP A 31 7.74 10.07 0.89
N ALA A 32 6.52 9.54 1.03
CA ALA A 32 5.91 8.69 0.00
C ALA A 32 5.67 9.48 -1.30
N GLU A 33 5.24 10.73 -1.20
CA GLU A 33 5.04 11.60 -2.37
C GLU A 33 6.35 11.92 -3.10
N LEU A 34 7.41 12.24 -2.35
CA LEU A 34 8.74 12.46 -2.92
C LEU A 34 9.35 11.19 -3.54
N SER A 35 9.05 10.03 -2.96
CA SER A 35 9.63 8.75 -3.38
C SER A 35 8.78 7.97 -4.38
N HIS A 36 7.78 8.59 -5.00
CA HIS A 36 6.79 7.89 -5.84
C HIS A 36 7.37 7.11 -7.03
N ASN A 37 8.59 7.45 -7.49
CA ASN A 37 9.27 6.74 -8.59
C ASN A 37 10.16 5.58 -8.13
N ASP A 38 10.21 5.28 -6.83
CA ASP A 38 11.17 4.35 -6.23
C ASP A 38 10.43 3.33 -5.34
N LEU A 39 10.19 2.13 -5.88
CA LEU A 39 9.47 1.07 -5.18
C LEU A 39 10.20 0.58 -3.92
N ASP A 40 11.54 0.62 -3.89
CA ASP A 40 12.33 0.20 -2.72
C ASP A 40 12.04 1.14 -1.54
N LYS A 41 12.08 2.46 -1.81
CA LYS A 41 11.74 3.48 -0.82
C LYS A 41 10.27 3.38 -0.39
N LEU A 42 9.36 3.17 -1.33
CA LEU A 42 7.93 3.04 -1.00
C LEU A 42 7.67 1.79 -0.16
N ALA A 43 8.27 0.64 -0.48
CA ALA A 43 8.18 -0.57 0.32
C ALA A 43 8.69 -0.33 1.75
N TYR A 44 9.83 0.32 1.89
CA TYR A 44 10.35 0.71 3.21
C TYR A 44 9.39 1.63 3.98
N ILE A 45 8.88 2.68 3.34
CA ILE A 45 7.96 3.66 3.95
C ILE A 45 6.66 3.00 4.42
N TYR A 46 6.12 2.08 3.63
CA TYR A 46 4.88 1.38 3.94
C TYR A 46 5.07 0.12 4.78
N SER A 47 6.31 -0.26 5.08
CA SER A 47 6.64 -1.50 5.80
C SER A 47 6.13 -2.73 5.05
N CYS A 48 6.30 -2.73 3.73
CA CYS A 48 6.02 -3.86 2.86
C CYS A 48 7.25 -4.78 2.83
N ASP A 49 7.02 -6.08 3.01
CA ASP A 49 8.01 -7.16 2.97
C ASP A 49 8.69 -7.36 1.61
N LYS A 50 8.13 -6.81 0.52
CA LYS A 50 8.68 -6.86 -0.86
C LYS A 50 10.06 -6.22 -1.01
N TRP A 51 10.52 -5.45 -0.01
CA TRP A 51 11.89 -4.94 0.11
C TRP A 51 12.45 -5.19 1.52
N GLY A 52 13.68 -5.67 1.61
CA GLY A 52 14.40 -5.95 2.87
C GLY A 52 14.21 -7.37 3.39
N THR A 53 12.97 -7.88 3.44
CA THR A 53 12.73 -9.33 3.66
C THR A 53 12.86 -10.09 2.35
N HIS A 54 12.29 -9.52 1.29
CA HIS A 54 12.50 -9.93 -0.10
C HIS A 54 13.09 -8.79 -0.91
N TYR A 55 13.53 -9.06 -2.14
CA TYR A 55 14.15 -8.07 -3.03
C TYR A 55 13.41 -7.98 -4.37
N TYR A 56 12.07 -7.94 -4.32
CA TYR A 56 11.25 -7.98 -5.53
C TYR A 56 11.04 -6.61 -6.18
N THR A 57 11.17 -5.53 -5.41
CA THR A 57 10.86 -4.17 -5.87
C THR A 57 11.67 -3.70 -7.09
N PRO A 58 12.97 -4.03 -7.28
CA PRO A 58 13.67 -3.69 -8.52
C PRO A 58 13.07 -4.37 -9.76
N HIS A 59 12.66 -5.63 -9.63
CA HIS A 59 12.00 -6.38 -10.70
C HIS A 59 10.64 -5.78 -11.05
N TYR A 60 9.81 -5.51 -10.05
CA TYR A 60 8.52 -4.85 -10.25
C TYR A 60 8.68 -3.49 -10.93
N GLN A 61 9.64 -2.68 -10.48
CA GLN A 61 9.89 -1.35 -11.04
C GLN A 61 10.26 -1.44 -12.51
N LYS A 62 11.17 -2.37 -12.87
CA LYS A 62 11.58 -2.58 -14.26
C LYS A 62 10.39 -2.91 -15.18
N HIS A 63 9.49 -3.78 -14.73
CA HIS A 63 8.35 -4.20 -15.54
C HIS A 63 7.21 -3.18 -15.58
N PHE A 64 6.98 -2.46 -14.48
CA PHE A 64 5.81 -1.60 -14.32
C PHE A 64 6.06 -0.11 -14.53
N GLN A 65 7.32 0.33 -14.67
CA GLN A 65 7.66 1.75 -14.88
C GLN A 65 6.93 2.40 -16.06
N GLN A 66 6.66 1.64 -17.12
CA GLN A 66 5.95 2.15 -18.30
C GLN A 66 4.48 2.49 -18.00
N PHE A 67 3.87 1.86 -17.00
CA PHE A 67 2.47 2.05 -16.64
C PHE A 67 2.24 3.04 -15.49
N LYS A 68 3.30 3.56 -14.86
CA LYS A 68 3.21 4.36 -13.63
C LYS A 68 2.29 5.59 -13.74
N ASN A 69 2.22 6.17 -14.94
CA ASN A 69 1.44 7.37 -15.24
C ASN A 69 0.09 7.07 -15.93
N GLU A 70 -0.21 5.79 -16.12
CA GLU A 70 -1.43 5.30 -16.77
C GLU A 70 -2.57 5.09 -15.77
N LYS A 71 -3.81 5.09 -16.28
CA LYS A 71 -5.01 4.76 -15.49
C LYS A 71 -5.16 3.23 -15.37
N VAL A 72 -4.25 2.59 -14.66
CA VAL A 72 -4.26 1.14 -14.46
C VAL A 72 -5.32 0.70 -13.45
N ASN A 73 -5.88 -0.49 -13.66
CA ASN A 73 -6.53 -1.27 -12.63
C ASN A 73 -5.56 -2.38 -12.20
N LEU A 74 -5.08 -2.34 -10.96
CA LEU A 74 -4.16 -3.35 -10.42
C LEU A 74 -4.87 -4.21 -9.39
N LEU A 75 -4.90 -5.53 -9.61
CA LEU A 75 -5.37 -6.51 -8.65
C LEU A 75 -4.17 -7.19 -7.98
N GLU A 76 -4.14 -7.20 -6.65
CA GLU A 76 -3.23 -8.02 -5.84
C GLU A 76 -4.04 -9.07 -5.09
N ILE A 77 -3.63 -10.34 -5.20
CA ILE A 77 -4.18 -11.47 -4.45
C ILE A 77 -3.27 -11.72 -3.25
N GLY A 78 -3.85 -11.74 -2.05
CA GLY A 78 -3.12 -11.75 -0.79
C GLY A 78 -2.85 -10.32 -0.31
N VAL A 79 -3.74 -9.79 0.52
CA VAL A 79 -3.62 -8.46 1.15
C VAL A 79 -2.76 -8.52 2.42
N GLY A 80 -2.73 -9.69 3.07
CA GLY A 80 -1.94 -9.96 4.27
C GLY A 80 -2.62 -9.51 5.56
N GLY A 81 -1.96 -9.69 6.70
CA GLY A 81 -2.53 -9.41 8.03
C GLY A 81 -3.58 -10.42 8.50
N TYR A 82 -3.62 -11.61 7.89
CA TYR A 82 -4.46 -12.75 8.29
C TYR A 82 -5.94 -12.39 8.45
N ASN A 83 -6.60 -12.80 9.53
CA ASN A 83 -8.04 -12.62 9.72
C ASN A 83 -8.45 -11.24 10.28
N ASP A 84 -7.51 -10.34 10.60
CA ASP A 84 -7.82 -9.01 11.11
C ASP A 84 -8.19 -8.06 9.94
N PRO A 85 -9.42 -7.50 9.91
CA PRO A 85 -9.86 -6.60 8.84
C PRO A 85 -9.12 -5.27 8.75
N SER A 86 -8.41 -4.89 9.82
CA SER A 86 -7.68 -3.62 9.95
C SER A 86 -6.17 -3.77 9.71
N LEU A 87 -5.66 -4.99 9.55
CA LEU A 87 -4.24 -5.27 9.29
C LEU A 87 -4.00 -5.72 7.85
N GLY A 88 -2.76 -5.46 7.38
CA GLY A 88 -2.32 -5.75 6.02
C GLY A 88 -2.30 -4.52 5.10
N GLY A 89 -2.28 -4.76 3.79
CA GLY A 89 -2.41 -3.71 2.77
C GLY A 89 -1.19 -2.79 2.60
N ALA A 90 -0.03 -3.14 3.18
CA ALA A 90 1.20 -2.36 3.01
C ALA A 90 1.60 -2.25 1.52
N SER A 91 1.51 -3.37 0.80
CA SER A 91 1.72 -3.44 -0.65
C SER A 91 0.69 -2.64 -1.43
N LEU A 92 -0.60 -2.69 -1.06
CA LEU A 92 -1.65 -1.91 -1.73
C LEU A 92 -1.36 -0.40 -1.63
N LYS A 93 -0.88 0.07 -0.47
CA LYS A 93 -0.47 1.47 -0.28
C LYS A 93 0.77 1.83 -1.10
N MET A 94 1.73 0.92 -1.20
CA MET A 94 2.89 1.06 -2.09
C MET A 94 2.45 1.22 -3.55
N TRP A 95 1.57 0.34 -4.06
CA TRP A 95 1.05 0.43 -5.42
C TRP A 95 0.23 1.69 -5.66
N LYS A 96 -0.63 2.07 -4.71
CA LYS A 96 -1.40 3.31 -4.78
C LYS A 96 -0.50 4.53 -4.98
N GLN A 97 0.67 4.55 -4.33
CA GLN A 97 1.61 5.66 -4.44
C GLN A 97 2.41 5.60 -5.75
N TYR A 98 2.81 4.40 -6.19
CA TYR A 98 3.56 4.21 -7.43
C TYR A 98 2.71 4.50 -8.68
N PHE A 99 1.47 3.98 -8.73
CA PHE A 99 0.52 4.23 -9.81
C PHE A 99 -0.41 5.40 -9.45
N LYS A 100 0.04 6.64 -9.68
CA LYS A 100 -0.68 7.85 -9.21
C LYS A 100 -2.11 7.98 -9.73
N LYS A 101 -2.38 7.48 -10.94
CA LYS A 101 -3.71 7.47 -11.57
C LYS A 101 -4.42 6.12 -11.47
N GLY A 102 -3.78 5.11 -10.89
CA GLY A 102 -4.28 3.75 -10.82
C GLY A 102 -5.33 3.54 -9.73
N LYS A 103 -6.24 2.60 -9.97
CA LYS A 103 -7.12 2.00 -8.97
C LYS A 103 -6.51 0.66 -8.52
N ILE A 104 -6.42 0.46 -7.22
CA ILE A 104 -5.80 -0.71 -6.60
C ILE A 104 -6.89 -1.54 -5.96
N TYR A 105 -6.87 -2.83 -6.25
CA TYR A 105 -7.83 -3.81 -5.80
C TYR A 105 -7.08 -4.92 -5.05
N GLY A 106 -7.53 -5.25 -3.84
CA GLY A 106 -7.02 -6.36 -3.05
C GLY A 106 -8.02 -7.50 -3.00
N LEU A 107 -7.60 -8.72 -3.25
CA LEU A 107 -8.38 -9.93 -3.03
C LEU A 107 -7.76 -10.72 -1.88
N ASP A 108 -8.55 -11.07 -0.87
CA ASP A 108 -8.09 -11.91 0.24
C ASP A 108 -9.21 -12.87 0.68
N ILE A 109 -8.85 -14.00 1.27
CA ILE A 109 -9.83 -14.95 1.81
C ILE A 109 -10.52 -14.38 3.06
N PHE A 110 -9.84 -13.49 3.77
CA PHE A 110 -10.37 -12.77 4.92
C PHE A 110 -10.95 -11.41 4.53
N ASP A 111 -11.86 -10.90 5.36
CA ASP A 111 -12.31 -9.52 5.19
C ASP A 111 -11.15 -8.55 5.42
N LYS A 112 -11.07 -7.53 4.57
CA LYS A 112 -10.06 -6.45 4.58
C LYS A 112 -10.70 -5.09 4.32
N SER A 113 -12.00 -4.96 4.58
CA SER A 113 -12.75 -3.71 4.41
C SER A 113 -12.20 -2.56 5.27
N GLY A 114 -11.61 -2.87 6.43
CA GLY A 114 -11.07 -1.89 7.37
C GLY A 114 -9.84 -1.10 6.88
N ILE A 115 -9.18 -1.56 5.81
CA ILE A 115 -8.02 -0.87 5.22
C ILE A 115 -8.34 -0.11 3.93
N GLU A 116 -9.59 -0.15 3.46
CA GLU A 116 -10.02 0.55 2.25
C GLU A 116 -9.84 2.05 2.38
N GLU A 117 -9.47 2.69 1.27
CA GLU A 117 -9.33 4.14 1.21
C GLU A 117 -9.45 4.61 -0.24
N LYS A 118 -9.34 5.93 -0.49
CA LYS A 118 -9.37 6.47 -1.85
C LYS A 118 -8.38 5.71 -2.76
N ARG A 119 -8.90 5.13 -3.85
CA ARG A 119 -8.20 4.29 -4.86
C ARG A 119 -7.75 2.90 -4.38
N ILE A 120 -8.11 2.46 -3.18
CA ILE A 120 -7.89 1.09 -2.69
C ILE A 120 -9.25 0.50 -2.31
N LYS A 121 -9.63 -0.60 -2.96
CA LYS A 121 -10.84 -1.37 -2.62
C LYS A 121 -10.43 -2.82 -2.36
N THR A 122 -11.08 -3.50 -1.42
CA THR A 122 -10.79 -4.91 -1.12
C THR A 122 -12.02 -5.77 -1.36
N PHE A 123 -11.77 -7.04 -1.65
CA PHE A 123 -12.80 -8.05 -1.90
C PHE A 123 -12.44 -9.31 -1.14
N LYS A 124 -13.42 -9.85 -0.40
CA LYS A 124 -13.27 -11.11 0.30
C LYS A 124 -13.69 -12.27 -0.61
N ALA A 125 -12.74 -13.06 -1.07
CA ALA A 125 -13.03 -14.33 -1.73
C ALA A 125 -11.81 -15.25 -1.81
N SER A 126 -12.05 -16.50 -2.22
CA SER A 126 -10.96 -17.43 -2.56
C SER A 126 -10.31 -17.04 -3.88
N GLN A 127 -8.97 -17.13 -3.94
CA GLN A 127 -8.22 -17.04 -5.19
C GLN A 127 -8.51 -18.20 -6.17
N THR A 128 -9.18 -19.26 -5.71
CA THR A 128 -9.60 -20.39 -6.55
C THR A 128 -11.00 -20.21 -7.15
N ASP A 129 -11.69 -19.11 -6.83
CA ASP A 129 -12.99 -18.79 -7.42
C ASP A 129 -12.82 -18.18 -8.82
N LEU A 130 -12.83 -19.04 -9.83
CA LEU A 130 -12.69 -18.64 -11.24
C LEU A 130 -13.83 -17.72 -11.72
N ASN A 131 -15.04 -17.88 -11.17
CA ASN A 131 -16.17 -17.03 -11.57
C ASN A 131 -15.94 -15.59 -11.15
N LEU A 132 -15.44 -15.38 -9.93
CA LEU A 132 -15.06 -14.06 -9.46
C LEU A 132 -13.86 -13.49 -10.22
N LEU A 133 -12.81 -14.28 -10.45
CA LEU A 133 -11.63 -13.81 -11.18
C LEU A 133 -11.96 -13.38 -12.60
N ASN A 134 -12.90 -14.06 -13.26
CA ASN A 134 -13.42 -13.66 -14.56
C ASN A 134 -14.05 -12.26 -14.56
N ILE A 135 -14.63 -11.79 -13.45
CA ILE A 135 -15.14 -10.42 -13.33
C ILE A 135 -13.99 -9.41 -13.39
N PHE A 136 -12.88 -9.68 -12.70
CA PHE A 136 -11.71 -8.79 -12.71
C PHE A 136 -11.07 -8.67 -14.10
N THR A 137 -11.11 -9.72 -14.92
CA THR A 137 -10.61 -9.64 -16.32
C THR A 137 -11.43 -8.70 -17.20
N LYS A 138 -12.70 -8.48 -16.84
CA LYS A 138 -13.63 -7.61 -17.58
C LYS A 138 -13.54 -6.15 -17.13
N LEU A 139 -12.76 -5.84 -16.09
CA LEU A 139 -12.50 -4.46 -15.63
C LEU A 139 -11.62 -3.71 -16.64
N LYS A 140 -12.22 -3.22 -17.72
CA LYS A 140 -11.54 -2.33 -18.67
C LYS A 140 -11.30 -0.95 -18.05
N ASN A 141 -10.18 -0.35 -18.44
CA ASN A 141 -9.76 1.00 -18.06
C ASN A 141 -10.91 2.02 -18.25
N GLY A 142 -11.56 2.41 -17.15
CA GLY A 142 -12.50 3.55 -17.12
C GLY A 142 -13.99 3.26 -16.87
N GLY A 143 -14.43 2.00 -16.77
CA GLY A 143 -15.86 1.67 -16.55
C GLY A 143 -16.16 1.26 -15.11
N ILE A 144 -17.25 1.79 -14.56
CA ILE A 144 -17.77 1.53 -13.20
C ILE A 144 -18.53 0.20 -13.20
N TYR A 145 -18.16 -0.70 -12.30
CA TYR A 145 -19.05 -1.56 -11.52
C TYR A 145 -18.50 -1.60 -10.09
#